data_AF-A0A126QWE6-F1
#
_entry.id   AF-A0A126QWE6-F1
#
_cell.length_a   1.000
_cell.length_b   1.000
_cell.length_c   1.000
_cell.angle_alpha   90.00
_cell.angle_beta   90.00
_cell.angle_gamma   90.00
#
_symmetry.space_group_name_H-M   'P 1'
#
loop_
_entity.id
_entity.type
_entity.pdbx_description
1 polymer ?
#
loop_
_entity_poly.entity_id
_entity_poly.type
_entity_poly.pdbx_seq_one_letter_code
_entity_poly.pdbx_strand_id
1 'polypeptide(L)'
;MAFGLLEAAMLVCFAVSWPFNLTKAYRARTNIGTSVVFMLAILIGYLFGIANKIVNDDITYVLAFYVFDFLLVFAGVMIYIRNGRLDRMKGAKD
;
A
#
# COMPACT_ATOMS: atom_id res chain seq x y z
N MET A 1 26.82 5.05 -0.09
CA MET A 1 26.54 4.21 1.10
C MET A 1 25.42 4.75 1.99
N ALA A 2 25.33 6.05 2.30
CA ALA A 2 24.27 6.59 3.17
C ALA A 2 22.85 6.66 2.55
N PHE A 3 22.75 6.81 1.22
CA PHE A 3 21.47 7.05 0.54
C PHE A 3 20.48 5.89 0.70
N GLY A 4 20.93 4.64 0.53
CA GLY A 4 20.08 3.47 0.69
C GLY A 4 19.58 3.24 2.13
N LEU A 5 20.27 3.76 3.15
CA LEU A 5 19.86 3.59 4.55
C LEU A 5 18.66 4.47 4.90
N LEU A 6 18.68 5.74 4.48
CA LEU A 6 17.55 6.66 4.70
C LEU A 6 16.32 6.23 3.89
N GLU A 7 16.55 5.77 2.66
CA GLU A 7 15.50 5.22 1.80
C GLU A 7 14.88 3.96 2.41
N ALA A 8 15.71 3.01 2.86
CA ALA A 8 15.23 1.82 3.56
C ALA A 8 14.48 2.17 4.85
N ALA A 9 14.99 3.09 5.66
CA ALA A 9 14.32 3.52 6.89
C ALA A 9 12.95 4.14 6.60
N MET A 10 12.83 4.96 5.55
CA MET A 10 11.56 5.51 5.10
C MET A 10 10.57 4.40 4.70
N LEU A 11 11.01 3.43 3.88
CA LEU A 11 10.17 2.30 3.47
C LEU A 11 9.76 1.42 4.64
N VAL A 12 10.65 1.16 5.60
CA VAL A 12 10.31 0.41 6.82
C VAL A 12 9.22 1.15 7.61
N CYS A 13 9.31 2.47 7.75
CA CYS A 13 8.28 3.27 8.41
C CYS A 13 6.93 3.18 7.67
N PHE A 14 6.92 3.18 6.35
CA PHE A 14 5.70 2.97 5.56
C PHE A 14 5.16 1.55 5.69
N ALA A 15 6.03 0.54 5.58
CA ALA A 15 5.69 -0.86 5.72
C ALA A 15 5.06 -1.17 7.07
N VAL A 16 5.52 -0.52 8.15
CA VAL A 16 4.92 -0.64 9.49
C VAL A 16 3.57 0.09 9.58
N SER A 17 3.38 1.19 8.85
CA SER A 17 2.13 1.96 8.85
C SER A 17 0.95 1.21 8.20
N TRP A 18 1.23 0.39 7.18
CA TRP A 18 0.21 -0.35 6.43
C TRP A 18 -0.55 -1.41 7.23
N PRO A 19 0.08 -2.30 8.04
CA PRO A 19 -0.61 -3.27 8.88
C PRO A 19 -1.69 -2.65 9.77
N PHE A 20 -1.43 -1.48 10.36
CA PHE A 20 -2.41 -0.78 11.19
C PHE A 20 -3.60 -0.29 10.35
N ASN A 21 -3.31 0.36 9.22
CA ASN A 21 -4.34 0.85 8.31
C ASN A 21 -5.20 -0.30 7.76
N LEU A 22 -4.55 -1.38 7.33
CA LEU A 22 -5.18 -2.57 6.75
C LEU A 22 -6.05 -3.31 7.75
N THR A 23 -5.56 -3.49 8.98
CA THR A 23 -6.32 -4.16 10.05
C THR A 23 -7.56 -3.35 10.42
N LYS A 24 -7.45 -2.02 10.51
CA LYS A 24 -8.58 -1.14 10.78
C LYS A 24 -9.60 -1.20 9.65
N ALA A 25 -9.17 -1.07 8.39
CA ALA A 25 -10.04 -1.15 7.22
C ALA A 25 -10.74 -2.52 7.14
N TYR A 26 -10.02 -3.62 7.36
CA TYR A 26 -10.57 -4.97 7.30
C TYR A 26 -11.66 -5.20 8.36
N ARG A 27 -11.43 -4.74 9.60
CA ARG A 27 -12.38 -4.86 10.72
C ARG A 27 -13.57 -3.92 10.58
N ALA A 28 -13.39 -2.73 10.02
CA ALA A 28 -14.47 -1.77 9.82
C ALA A 28 -15.60 -2.33 8.93
N ARG A 29 -15.27 -3.22 7.98
CA ARG A 29 -16.23 -3.82 7.03
C ARG A 29 -17.10 -2.77 6.31
N THR A 30 -16.50 -1.61 6.08
CA THR A 30 -17.01 -0.50 5.26
C THR A 30 -15.83 0.23 4.65
N ASN A 31 -16.02 0.85 3.49
CA ASN A 31 -15.00 1.65 2.82
C ASN A 31 -15.23 3.16 2.96
N ILE A 32 -16.27 3.57 3.71
CA ILE A 32 -16.55 4.97 4.02
C ILE A 32 -15.36 5.56 4.79
N GLY A 33 -14.84 6.69 4.31
CA GLY A 33 -13.66 7.37 4.86
C GLY A 33 -12.32 6.78 4.43
N THR A 34 -12.28 5.72 3.62
CA THR A 34 -11.04 5.20 3.03
C THR A 34 -10.79 5.82 1.67
N SER A 35 -9.62 6.44 1.47
CA SER A 35 -9.25 7.05 0.19
C SER A 35 -8.55 6.06 -0.75
N VAL A 36 -9.28 5.54 -1.74
CA VAL A 36 -8.70 4.66 -2.77
C VAL A 36 -7.71 5.38 -3.68
N VAL A 37 -7.96 6.66 -3.96
CA VAL A 37 -7.08 7.49 -4.81
C VAL A 37 -5.69 7.63 -4.18
N PHE A 38 -5.62 7.82 -2.86
CA PHE A 38 -4.35 7.85 -2.13
C PHE A 38 -3.59 6.52 -2.25
N MET A 39 -4.27 5.38 -2.08
CA MET A 39 -3.65 4.06 -2.21
C MET A 39 -3.14 3.81 -3.64
N LEU A 40 -3.89 4.21 -4.67
CA LEU A 40 -3.47 4.09 -6.06
C LEU A 40 -2.27 4.99 -6.38
N ALA A 41 -2.26 6.22 -5.87
CA ALA A 41 -1.12 7.13 -6.03
C ALA A 41 0.16 6.55 -5.41
N ILE A 42 0.05 5.93 -4.22
CA ILE A 42 1.16 5.26 -3.56
C ILE A 42 1.64 4.05 -4.40
N LEU A 43 0.74 3.22 -4.92
CA LEU A 43 1.10 2.08 -5.78
C LEU A 43 1.89 2.52 -7.02
N ILE A 44 1.44 3.59 -7.68
CA ILE A 44 2.13 4.17 -8.84
C ILE A 44 3.51 4.70 -8.42
N GLY A 45 3.61 5.37 -7.27
CA GLY A 45 4.88 5.83 -6.71
C GLY A 45 5.87 4.69 -6.49
N TYR A 46 5.43 3.57 -5.91
CA TYR A 46 6.27 2.40 -5.71
C TYR A 46 6.68 1.75 -7.04
N LEU A 47 5.80 1.70 -8.05
CA LEU A 47 6.17 1.22 -9.39
C LEU A 47 7.28 2.06 -10.01
N PHE A 48 7.20 3.39 -9.89
CA PHE A 48 8.27 4.28 -10.38
C PHE A 48 9.56 4.11 -9.59
N GLY A 49 9.50 3.93 -8.26
CA GLY A 49 10.67 3.64 -7.44
C GLY A 49 11.37 2.33 -7.84
N ILE A 50 10.59 1.26 -8.02
CA ILE A 50 11.07 -0.04 -8.51
C ILE A 50 11.70 0.11 -9.90
N ALA A 51 11.01 0.77 -10.83
CA ALA A 51 11.51 0.99 -12.19
C ALA A 51 12.81 1.80 -12.19
N ASN A 52 12.93 2.82 -11.34
CA ASN A 52 14.15 3.60 -11.20
C ASN A 52 15.33 2.74 -10.74
N LYS A 53 15.14 1.87 -9.75
CA LYS A 53 16.19 0.95 -9.28
C LYS A 53 16.64 -0.02 -10.36
N ILE A 54 15.70 -0.57 -11.14
CA ILE A 54 16.00 -1.51 -12.23
C ILE A 54 16.76 -0.81 -13.37
N VAL A 55 16.31 0.38 -13.79
CA VAL A 55 16.92 1.12 -14.92
C VAL A 55 18.35 1.59 -14.58
N ASN A 56 18.65 1.83 -13.30
CA ASN A 56 19.98 2.25 -12.86
C ASN A 56 20.87 1.09 -12.37
N ASP A 57 20.45 -0.17 -12.56
CA ASP A 57 21.13 -1.37 -12.04
C ASP A 57 21.44 -1.31 -10.52
N ASP A 58 20.68 -0.52 -9.75
CA ASP A 58 20.83 -0.35 -8.29
C ASP A 58 19.97 -1.37 -7.53
N ILE A 59 20.13 -2.64 -7.89
CA ILE A 59 19.38 -3.75 -7.28
C ILE A 59 19.99 -4.06 -5.91
N THR A 60 19.48 -3.38 -4.89
CA THR A 60 19.89 -3.53 -3.49
C THR A 60 18.75 -4.10 -2.63
N TYR A 61 19.04 -4.40 -1.37
CA TYR A 61 18.02 -4.86 -0.40
C TYR A 61 16.84 -3.87 -0.25
N VAL A 62 17.04 -2.58 -0.58
CA VAL A 62 16.00 -1.56 -0.56
C VAL A 62 14.86 -1.88 -1.54
N LEU A 63 15.18 -2.52 -2.67
CA LEU A 63 14.19 -2.95 -3.66
C LEU A 63 13.18 -3.94 -3.08
N ALA A 64 13.62 -4.83 -2.19
CA ALA A 64 12.74 -5.78 -1.53
C ALA A 64 11.70 -5.08 -0.65
N PHE A 65 12.08 -3.98 0.03
CA PHE A 65 11.15 -3.17 0.80
C PHE A 65 10.13 -2.45 -0.09
N TYR A 66 10.54 -1.92 -1.25
CA TYR A 66 9.61 -1.36 -2.23
C TYR A 66 8.54 -2.36 -2.68
N VAL A 67 8.97 -3.58 -3.03
CA VAL A 67 8.05 -4.64 -3.46
C VAL A 67 7.13 -5.05 -2.31
N PHE A 68 7.66 -5.17 -1.10
CA PHE A 68 6.86 -5.51 0.08
C PHE A 68 5.79 -4.46 0.38
N ASP A 69 6.17 -3.19 0.39
CA ASP A 69 5.23 -2.07 0.56
C ASP A 69 4.17 -2.05 -0.54
N PHE A 70 4.56 -2.23 -1.80
CA PHE A 70 3.64 -2.33 -2.92
C PHE A 70 2.58 -3.42 -2.69
N LEU A 71 2.99 -4.61 -2.25
CA LEU A 71 2.07 -5.71 -1.95
C LEU A 71 1.12 -5.39 -0.78
N LEU A 72 1.60 -4.70 0.26
CA LEU A 72 0.77 -4.26 1.39
C LEU A 72 -0.31 -3.26 0.95
N VAL A 73 0.05 -2.27 0.14
CA VAL A 73 -0.91 -1.28 -0.38
C VAL A 73 -1.90 -1.95 -1.31
N PHE A 74 -1.43 -2.87 -2.15
CA PHE A 74 -2.28 -3.65 -3.04
C PHE A 74 -3.32 -4.45 -2.27
N ALA A 75 -2.92 -5.11 -1.17
CA ALA A 75 -3.87 -5.75 -0.25
C ALA A 75 -4.88 -4.75 0.34
N GLY A 76 -4.45 -3.52 0.64
CA GLY A 76 -5.32 -2.40 1.03
C GLY A 76 -6.41 -2.08 0.02
N VAL A 77 -6.04 -2.00 -1.27
CA VAL A 77 -6.99 -1.80 -2.37
C VAL A 77 -7.97 -2.97 -2.46
N MET A 78 -7.49 -4.21 -2.32
CA MET A 78 -8.37 -5.39 -2.31
C MET A 78 -9.38 -5.36 -1.15
N ILE A 79 -8.95 -4.91 0.03
CA ILE A 79 -9.85 -4.73 1.20
C ILE A 79 -10.86 -3.61 0.93
N TYR A 80 -10.46 -2.51 0.30
CA TYR A 80 -11.38 -1.44 -0.11
C TYR A 80 -12.48 -1.96 -1.04
N ILE A 81 -12.12 -2.75 -2.05
CA ILE A 81 -13.08 -3.35 -2.99
C ILE A 81 -14.02 -4.32 -2.26
N ARG A 82 -13.48 -5.18 -1.39
CA ARG A 82 -14.27 -6.09 -0.55
C ARG A 82 -15.28 -5.32 0.29
N ASN A 83 -14.85 -4.28 0.99
CA ASN A 83 -15.71 -3.50 1.87
C ASN A 83 -16.77 -2.73 1.07
N GLY A 84 -16.44 -2.22 -0.11
CA GLY A 84 -17.43 -1.61 -1.01
C GLY A 84 -18.52 -2.59 -1.45
N ARG A 85 -18.21 -3.89 -1.61
CA ARG A 85 -19.24 -4.92 -1.85
C ARG A 85 -20.13 -5.10 -0.62
N LEU A 86 -19.56 -5.12 0.58
CA LEU A 86 -20.31 -5.25 1.83
C LEU A 86 -21.25 -4.07 2.07
N ASP A 87 -20.80 -2.85 1.76
CA ASP A 87 -21.63 -1.65 1.93
C ASP A 87 -22.82 -1.65 0.97
N ARG A 88 -22.62 -2.05 -0.30
CA ARG A 88 -23.73 -2.25 -1.24
C ARG A 88 -24.73 -3.31 -0.78
N MET A 89 -24.26 -4.39 -0.17
CA MET A 89 -25.15 -5.44 0.36
C MET A 89 -25.95 -4.97 1.58
N LYS A 90 -25.41 -4.06 2.39
CA LYS A 90 -26.13 -3.46 3.53
C LYS A 90 -27.20 -2.49 3.04
N GLY A 91 -26.84 -1.56 2.15
CA GLY A 91 -27.80 -0.58 1.61
C GLY A 91 -28.86 -1.16 0.67
N ALA A 92 -28.74 -2.42 0.25
CA ALA A 92 -29.78 -3.12 -0.51
C ALA A 92 -30.78 -3.89 0.38
N LYS A 93 -30.59 -3.87 1.70
CA LYS A 93 -31.51 -4.46 2.69
C LYS A 93 -32.43 -3.44 3.36
N ASP A 94 -32.25 -2.16 3.05
CA ASP A 94 -33.06 -1.03 3.49
C ASP A 94 -34.01 -0.62 2.34
#